data_AF-A0A8B7NWT8-F1
#
_entry.id   AF-A0A8B7NWT8-F1
#
_cell.length_a   1.000
_cell.length_b   1.000
_cell.length_c   1.000
_cell.angle_alpha   90.00
_cell.angle_beta   90.00
_cell.angle_gamma   90.00
#
_symmetry.space_group_name_H-M   'P 1'
#
loop_
_entity.id
_entity.type
_entity.pdbx_description
1 polymer ?
#
loop_
_entity_poly.entity_id
_entity_poly.type
_entity_poly.pdbx_seq_one_letter_code
_entity_poly.pdbx_strand_id
1 'polypeptide(L)'
;MSGPEFLNASYLRSRADDVWRRCRSRPPPQPELLIRASEMKNVSHQMSSILEMQFFKQLSSSLIFLNNNLTWCPVPKVASSSWARALLGLDPGLAPAKLFLQATLRTLTRPVKPEAVSKAVRSSASFLIVRHPLHRVVSAYRNKLELSYAAHDGEYFYKNYGSLIVNKHREMEDVHLYKQIEAHWDDFSNSFLSVSGSKDNAAQITTRVSFKGANRTNIEQKIFGILKWKQGILDSKKLHEIPKEYLFRDPTFPEFVQYLLATDIEKYDEHWKPIYLYCHVCQVRYKYIISYENLQDEVSAFIKHLKVQGILAQKFCLSNENQSGTSADVVQRYLSLLSAETRRKLKQKYERDFDLFGYT
;
A
#
# COMPACT_ATOMS: atom_id res chain seq x y z
N MET A 1 26.82 16.86 17.34
CA MET A 1 27.72 15.70 17.42
C MET A 1 26.91 14.47 17.78
N SER A 2 26.79 13.52 16.86
CA SER A 2 26.45 12.11 17.08
C SER A 2 26.49 11.42 15.70
N GLY A 3 27.60 10.73 15.42
CA GLY A 3 27.83 9.98 14.18
C GLY A 3 26.99 8.68 14.10
N PRO A 4 27.20 7.86 13.05
CA PRO A 4 26.41 6.66 12.75
C PRO A 4 26.80 5.46 13.63
N GLU A 5 26.79 5.65 14.95
CA GLU A 5 27.03 4.59 15.92
C GLU A 5 25.73 3.80 16.20
N PHE A 6 25.71 2.54 15.76
CA PHE A 6 24.81 1.44 16.16
C PHE A 6 23.43 1.27 15.52
N LEU A 7 23.33 1.26 14.18
CA LEU A 7 22.27 0.49 13.51
C LEU A 7 22.55 -1.01 13.68
N ASN A 8 21.99 -1.62 14.73
CA ASN A 8 22.11 -3.05 15.02
C ASN A 8 20.73 -3.66 15.36
N ALA A 9 20.65 -4.99 15.51
CA ALA A 9 19.39 -5.66 15.81
C ALA A 9 18.78 -5.27 17.17
N SER A 10 19.57 -4.70 18.10
CA SER A 10 19.06 -4.15 19.36
C SER A 10 18.21 -2.90 19.12
N TYR A 11 18.64 -2.02 18.22
CA TYR A 11 17.88 -0.84 17.82
C TYR A 11 16.50 -1.22 17.22
N LEU A 12 16.47 -2.19 16.30
CA LEU A 12 15.22 -2.69 15.70
C LEU A 12 14.26 -3.30 16.72
N ARG A 13 14.81 -3.94 17.75
CA ARG A 13 14.05 -4.52 18.87
C ARG A 13 13.52 -3.44 19.81
N SER A 14 14.36 -2.45 20.15
CA SER A 14 13.96 -1.31 20.97
C SER A 14 12.78 -0.56 20.35
N ARG A 15 12.82 -0.35 19.02
CA ARG A 15 11.67 0.20 18.28
C ARG A 15 10.41 -0.66 18.43
N ALA A 16 10.53 -1.97 18.27
CA ALA A 16 9.40 -2.89 18.43
C ALA A 16 8.81 -2.85 19.86
N ASP A 17 9.66 -2.77 20.88
CA ASP A 17 9.26 -2.65 22.28
C ASP A 17 8.56 -1.30 22.56
N ASP A 18 9.01 -0.21 21.93
CA ASP A 18 8.34 1.09 22.01
C ASP A 18 6.93 1.05 21.42
N VAL A 19 6.79 0.51 20.20
CA VAL A 19 5.49 0.32 19.54
C VAL A 19 4.56 -0.53 20.41
N TRP A 20 5.06 -1.62 20.98
CA TRP A 20 4.28 -2.47 21.88
C TRP A 20 3.84 -1.72 23.14
N ARG A 21 4.69 -0.86 23.70
CA ARG A 21 4.35 -0.02 24.85
C ARG A 21 3.24 0.98 24.52
N ARG A 22 3.33 1.66 23.37
CA ARG A 22 2.29 2.59 22.86
C ARG A 22 0.96 1.89 22.61
N CYS A 23 0.97 0.66 22.11
CA CYS A 23 -0.23 -0.18 21.98
C CYS A 23 -0.91 -0.45 23.32
N ARG A 24 -0.14 -0.61 24.40
CA ARG A 24 -0.69 -0.84 25.75
C ARG A 24 -1.22 0.44 26.40
N SER A 25 -0.60 1.59 26.17
CA SER A 25 -1.07 2.86 26.73
C SER A 25 -2.33 3.40 26.04
N ARG A 26 -2.48 3.16 24.74
CA ARG A 26 -3.66 3.57 23.96
C ARG A 26 -4.17 2.37 23.12
N PRO A 27 -4.92 1.43 23.72
CA PRO A 27 -5.45 0.30 22.96
C PRO A 27 -6.39 0.80 21.85
N PRO A 28 -6.44 0.11 20.69
CA PRO A 28 -7.37 0.48 19.62
C PRO A 28 -8.82 0.36 20.13
N PRO A 29 -9.76 1.20 19.64
CA PRO A 29 -11.18 1.00 19.88
C PRO A 29 -11.54 -0.39 19.35
N GLN A 30 -11.83 -1.32 20.25
CA GLN A 30 -11.97 -2.72 19.92
C GLN A 30 -13.36 -2.98 19.31
N PRO A 31 -13.50 -3.80 18.26
CA PRO A 31 -14.61 -4.74 18.24
C PRO A 31 -14.38 -5.66 19.46
N GLU A 32 -15.42 -5.86 20.28
CA GLU A 32 -15.43 -6.40 21.66
C GLU A 32 -14.59 -7.68 21.96
N LEU A 33 -13.88 -8.29 21.02
CA LEU A 33 -13.57 -9.72 21.04
C LEU A 33 -12.21 -10.13 20.45
N LEU A 34 -11.06 -9.53 20.80
CA LEU A 34 -9.76 -10.14 20.44
C LEU A 34 -8.70 -10.03 21.55
N ILE A 35 -8.56 -11.12 22.33
CA ILE A 35 -7.48 -11.35 23.33
C ILE A 35 -6.09 -11.25 22.66
N ARG A 36 -5.10 -10.69 23.36
CA ARG A 36 -3.71 -10.70 22.90
C ARG A 36 -3.17 -12.14 22.83
N ALA A 37 -2.52 -12.51 21.73
CA ALA A 37 -1.90 -13.83 21.56
C ALA A 37 -0.91 -14.21 22.69
N SER A 38 -0.33 -13.20 23.35
CA SER A 38 0.60 -13.39 24.48
C SER A 38 -0.09 -13.66 25.84
N GLU A 39 -1.37 -13.32 25.99
CA GLU A 39 -2.12 -13.39 27.25
C GLU A 39 -3.01 -14.65 27.36
N MET A 40 -3.19 -15.39 26.27
CA MET A 40 -4.04 -16.60 26.19
C MET A 40 -3.62 -17.78 27.07
N LYS A 41 -2.49 -17.71 27.78
CA LYS A 41 -2.12 -18.75 28.76
C LYS A 41 -2.95 -18.71 30.05
N ASN A 42 -3.55 -17.56 30.37
CA ASN A 42 -4.19 -17.31 31.67
C ASN A 42 -5.67 -16.92 31.56
N VAL A 43 -6.28 -16.98 30.37
CA VAL A 43 -7.71 -16.67 30.23
C VAL A 43 -8.50 -17.93 30.51
N SER A 44 -8.96 -18.05 31.76
CA SER A 44 -9.93 -19.05 32.19
C SER A 44 -11.15 -19.02 31.27
N HIS A 45 -11.42 -20.13 30.55
CA HIS A 45 -12.72 -20.65 30.09
C HIS A 45 -13.84 -19.72 29.55
N GLN A 46 -13.65 -18.41 29.42
CA GLN A 46 -14.72 -17.42 29.20
C GLN A 46 -14.73 -16.81 27.79
N MET A 47 -13.76 -17.11 26.92
CA MET A 47 -13.93 -16.84 25.49
C MET A 47 -14.58 -18.05 24.82
N SER A 48 -15.65 -17.82 24.05
CA SER A 48 -16.21 -18.83 23.15
C SER A 48 -15.09 -19.31 22.22
N SER A 49 -14.89 -20.62 22.12
CA SER A 49 -13.91 -21.28 21.24
C SER A 49 -13.98 -20.77 19.79
N ILE A 50 -15.15 -20.28 19.37
CA ILE A 50 -15.39 -19.68 18.06
C ILE A 50 -14.57 -18.41 17.84
N LEU A 51 -14.52 -17.51 18.82
CA LEU A 51 -13.85 -16.22 18.71
C LEU A 51 -12.33 -16.37 18.69
N GLU A 52 -11.84 -17.32 19.49
CA GLU A 52 -10.43 -17.70 19.48
C GLU A 52 -10.02 -18.28 18.12
N MET A 53 -10.83 -19.18 17.56
CA MET A 53 -10.60 -19.70 16.20
C MET A 53 -10.63 -18.59 15.13
N GLN A 54 -11.56 -17.63 15.23
CA GLN A 54 -11.64 -16.50 14.30
C GLN A 54 -10.39 -15.63 14.36
N PHE A 55 -9.88 -15.34 15.56
CA PHE A 55 -8.64 -14.60 15.74
C PHE A 55 -7.45 -15.29 15.10
N PHE A 56 -7.25 -16.58 15.39
CA PHE A 56 -6.14 -17.33 14.81
C PHE A 56 -6.24 -17.43 13.29
N LYS A 57 -7.46 -17.54 12.75
CA LYS A 57 -7.70 -17.47 11.30
C LYS A 57 -7.29 -16.11 10.72
N GLN A 58 -7.57 -15.01 11.42
CA GLN A 58 -7.12 -13.68 11.01
C GLN A 58 -5.59 -13.58 11.02
N LEU A 59 -4.92 -14.03 12.09
CA LEU A 59 -3.45 -14.05 12.16
C LEU A 59 -2.84 -14.90 11.05
N SER A 60 -3.37 -16.10 10.80
CA SER A 60 -2.91 -16.96 9.69
C SER A 60 -3.23 -16.40 8.30
N SER A 61 -4.08 -15.38 8.21
CA SER A 61 -4.36 -14.68 6.97
C SER A 61 -3.40 -13.52 6.72
N SER A 62 -2.82 -12.90 7.75
CA SER A 62 -1.94 -11.73 7.63
C SER A 62 -0.48 -11.99 7.96
N LEU A 63 -0.15 -13.12 8.61
CA LEU A 63 1.22 -13.51 8.96
C LEU A 63 1.71 -14.74 8.18
N ILE A 64 3.00 -14.76 7.92
CA ILE A 64 3.75 -15.87 7.33
C ILE A 64 4.59 -16.52 8.43
N PHE A 65 4.42 -17.83 8.63
CA PHE A 65 5.07 -18.60 9.70
C PHE A 65 6.07 -19.60 9.10
N LEU A 66 7.34 -19.21 9.01
CA LEU A 66 8.37 -20.03 8.39
C LEU A 66 8.92 -21.10 9.36
N ASN A 67 9.31 -22.24 8.81
CA ASN A 67 9.77 -23.42 9.58
C ASN A 67 11.06 -23.17 10.38
N ASN A 68 11.85 -22.16 10.02
CA ASN A 68 13.07 -21.73 10.71
C ASN A 68 12.81 -20.81 11.91
N ASN A 69 11.61 -20.86 12.51
CA ASN A 69 11.22 -20.03 13.64
C ASN A 69 11.25 -18.51 13.32
N LEU A 70 10.94 -18.14 12.08
CA LEU A 70 10.81 -16.76 11.60
C LEU A 70 9.32 -16.49 11.31
N THR A 71 8.79 -15.39 11.84
CA THR A 71 7.41 -14.95 11.53
C THR A 71 7.45 -13.56 10.93
N TRP A 72 6.66 -13.34 9.89
CA TRP A 72 6.71 -12.11 9.12
C TRP A 72 5.32 -11.59 8.78
N CYS A 73 5.08 -10.29 8.97
CA CYS A 73 3.93 -9.62 8.37
C CYS A 73 4.33 -8.97 7.03
N PRO A 74 3.80 -9.43 5.88
CA PRO A 74 4.19 -8.96 4.56
C PRO A 74 3.43 -7.68 4.16
N VAL A 75 3.65 -6.58 4.88
CA VAL A 75 3.00 -5.30 4.60
C VAL A 75 3.21 -4.91 3.11
N PRO A 76 2.15 -4.62 2.34
CA PRO A 76 2.33 -4.17 0.96
C PRO A 76 3.02 -2.81 0.86
N LYS A 77 3.81 -2.64 -0.21
CA LYS A 77 4.51 -1.38 -0.60
C LYS A 77 5.63 -0.92 0.35
N VAL A 78 6.17 -1.87 1.11
CA VAL A 78 7.38 -1.71 1.94
C VAL A 78 8.45 -2.76 1.61
N ALA A 79 8.63 -3.05 0.31
CA ALA A 79 9.53 -4.09 -0.21
C ALA A 79 9.13 -5.56 0.10
N SER A 80 7.86 -5.81 0.40
CA SER A 80 7.38 -7.17 0.68
C SER A 80 7.55 -8.16 -0.48
N SER A 81 7.46 -7.72 -1.74
CA SER A 81 7.72 -8.60 -2.89
C SER A 81 9.17 -9.09 -2.96
N SER A 82 10.16 -8.26 -2.58
CA SER A 82 11.57 -8.69 -2.52
C SER A 82 11.78 -9.76 -1.45
N TRP A 83 11.23 -9.53 -0.26
CA TRP A 83 11.28 -10.51 0.83
C TRP A 83 10.59 -11.81 0.45
N ALA A 84 9.45 -11.74 -0.22
CA ALA A 84 8.73 -12.92 -0.66
C ALA A 84 9.57 -13.78 -1.64
N ARG A 85 10.25 -13.16 -2.60
CA ARG A 85 11.15 -13.88 -3.54
C ARG A 85 12.32 -14.55 -2.83
N ALA A 86 13.00 -13.80 -1.96
CA ALA A 86 14.15 -14.33 -1.22
C ALA A 86 13.77 -15.48 -0.28
N LEU A 87 12.62 -15.38 0.40
CA LEU A 87 12.12 -16.44 1.29
C LEU A 87 11.64 -17.69 0.51
N LEU A 88 11.20 -17.53 -0.73
CA LEU A 88 10.88 -18.64 -1.64
C LEU A 88 12.12 -19.22 -2.33
N GLY A 89 13.32 -18.64 -2.13
CA GLY A 89 14.54 -19.06 -2.82
C GLY A 89 14.51 -18.82 -4.32
N LEU A 90 13.71 -17.86 -4.79
CA LEU A 90 13.59 -17.52 -6.20
C LEU A 90 14.73 -16.58 -6.60
N ASP A 91 15.45 -16.91 -7.69
CA ASP A 91 16.45 -16.00 -8.24
C ASP A 91 15.80 -14.69 -8.72
N PRO A 92 16.46 -13.53 -8.52
CA PRO A 92 15.91 -12.23 -8.89
C PRO A 92 15.60 -12.10 -10.39
N GLY A 93 16.40 -12.75 -11.24
CA GLY A 93 16.25 -12.76 -12.70
C GLY A 93 15.22 -13.76 -13.24
N LEU A 94 14.62 -14.61 -12.41
CA LEU A 94 13.53 -15.50 -12.85
C LEU A 94 12.25 -14.68 -12.99
N ALA A 95 11.74 -14.61 -14.23
CA ALA A 95 10.58 -13.80 -14.60
C ALA A 95 9.41 -13.97 -13.60
N PRO A 96 8.89 -12.89 -12.99
CA PRO A 96 7.85 -12.95 -11.95
C PRO A 96 6.47 -13.45 -12.40
N ALA A 97 6.32 -13.89 -13.65
CA ALA A 97 5.25 -13.38 -14.50
C ALA A 97 3.81 -13.71 -14.09
N LYS A 98 3.56 -14.60 -13.12
CA LYS A 98 2.18 -14.97 -12.71
C LYS A 98 1.98 -15.31 -11.22
N LEU A 99 2.99 -15.17 -10.36
CA LEU A 99 2.86 -15.65 -8.97
C LEU A 99 2.35 -14.54 -8.03
N PHE A 100 1.24 -14.80 -7.34
CA PHE A 100 0.85 -14.06 -6.14
C PHE A 100 1.76 -14.43 -4.97
N LEU A 101 3.02 -13.98 -5.01
CA LEU A 101 4.13 -14.43 -4.14
C LEU A 101 3.77 -14.53 -2.66
N GLN A 102 3.07 -13.52 -2.12
CA GLN A 102 2.67 -13.52 -0.71
C GLN A 102 1.56 -14.54 -0.43
N ALA A 103 0.58 -14.69 -1.31
CA ALA A 103 -0.47 -15.70 -1.18
C ALA A 103 0.11 -17.12 -1.29
N THR A 104 1.08 -17.32 -2.19
CA THR A 104 1.87 -18.55 -2.28
C THR A 104 2.58 -18.83 -0.97
N LEU A 105 3.33 -17.86 -0.41
CA LEU A 105 3.99 -18.03 0.87
C LEU A 105 3.01 -18.35 2.00
N ARG A 106 1.90 -17.62 2.12
CA ARG A 106 0.88 -17.91 3.15
C ARG A 106 0.33 -19.32 3.03
N THR A 107 0.17 -19.83 1.81
CA THR A 107 -0.29 -21.21 1.57
C THR A 107 0.77 -22.23 1.98
N LEU A 108 2.03 -22.01 1.60
CA LEU A 108 3.13 -22.92 1.90
C LEU A 108 3.54 -22.92 3.38
N THR A 109 3.27 -21.83 4.10
CA THR A 109 3.73 -21.61 5.48
C THR A 109 2.59 -21.59 6.49
N ARG A 110 1.41 -22.14 6.13
CA ARG A 110 0.18 -22.04 6.94
C ARG A 110 0.17 -23.06 8.09
N PRO A 111 0.05 -22.60 9.35
CA PRO A 111 -0.68 -23.32 10.36
C PRO A 111 -2.06 -22.70 10.54
N VAL A 112 -3.11 -23.52 10.53
CA VAL A 112 -4.47 -23.12 10.95
C VAL A 112 -4.73 -23.48 12.42
N LYS A 113 -3.91 -24.38 12.99
CA LYS A 113 -4.06 -24.83 14.38
C LYS A 113 -3.71 -23.71 15.37
N PRO A 114 -4.63 -23.31 16.27
CA PRO A 114 -4.41 -22.29 17.31
C PRO A 114 -3.08 -22.40 18.06
N GLU A 115 -2.68 -23.61 18.43
CA GLU A 115 -1.50 -23.88 19.24
C GLU A 115 -0.22 -23.55 18.47
N ALA A 116 -0.18 -23.89 17.18
CA ALA A 116 0.95 -23.61 16.31
C ALA A 116 1.11 -22.10 16.06
N VAL A 117 0.00 -21.39 15.83
CA VAL A 117 0.00 -19.93 15.68
C VAL A 117 0.43 -19.26 16.98
N SER A 118 -0.15 -19.66 18.12
CA SER A 118 0.19 -19.14 19.44
C SER A 118 1.67 -19.36 19.78
N LYS A 119 2.22 -20.56 19.48
CA LYS A 119 3.63 -20.85 19.66
C LYS A 119 4.49 -19.94 18.79
N ALA A 120 4.19 -19.84 17.49
CA ALA A 120 4.97 -19.04 16.57
C ALA A 120 4.99 -17.55 16.94
N VAL A 121 3.84 -16.97 17.31
CA VAL A 121 3.76 -15.56 17.75
C VAL A 121 4.60 -15.30 19.01
N ARG A 122 4.70 -16.27 19.92
CA ARG A 122 5.46 -16.13 21.19
C ARG A 122 6.96 -16.37 21.02
N SER A 123 7.37 -17.37 20.25
CA SER A 123 8.77 -17.85 20.25
C SER A 123 9.58 -17.44 19.02
N SER A 124 8.94 -17.14 17.90
CA SER A 124 9.64 -16.83 16.65
C SER A 124 10.43 -15.53 16.70
N ALA A 125 11.40 -15.38 15.81
CA ALA A 125 11.86 -14.07 15.39
C ALA A 125 10.73 -13.43 14.56
N SER A 126 9.85 -12.66 15.19
CA SER A 126 8.75 -11.98 14.50
C SER A 126 9.19 -10.60 14.03
N PHE A 127 8.92 -10.25 12.76
CA PHE A 127 9.24 -8.92 12.24
C PHE A 127 8.19 -8.37 11.27
N LEU A 128 8.21 -7.04 11.11
CA LEU A 128 7.55 -6.35 10.02
C LEU A 128 8.40 -5.15 9.55
N ILE A 129 8.08 -4.65 8.36
CA ILE A 129 8.63 -3.41 7.82
C ILE A 129 7.50 -2.37 7.80
N VAL A 130 7.81 -1.16 8.21
CA VAL A 130 6.87 -0.03 8.25
C VAL A 130 7.36 1.08 7.32
N ARG A 131 6.45 1.93 6.85
CA ARG A 131 6.74 3.08 5.99
C ARG A 131 5.76 4.18 6.35
N HIS A 132 6.14 5.44 6.10
CA HIS A 132 5.26 6.58 6.28
C HIS A 132 3.86 6.31 5.67
N PRO A 133 2.75 6.43 6.44
CA PRO A 133 1.45 5.92 6.02
C PRO A 133 0.96 6.49 4.68
N LEU A 134 1.13 7.80 4.48
CA LEU A 134 0.73 8.44 3.22
C LEU A 134 1.62 8.05 2.03
N HIS A 135 2.90 7.73 2.25
CA HIS A 135 3.77 7.23 1.19
C HIS A 135 3.30 5.86 0.72
N ARG A 136 2.84 5.02 1.67
CA ARG A 136 2.24 3.72 1.37
C ARG A 136 0.91 3.85 0.61
N VAL A 137 0.03 4.77 1.01
CA VAL A 137 -1.23 5.05 0.29
C VAL A 137 -0.97 5.46 -1.16
N VAL A 138 -0.06 6.40 -1.40
CA VAL A 138 0.31 6.82 -2.76
C VAL A 138 0.92 5.64 -3.52
N SER A 139 1.87 4.91 -2.92
CA SER A 139 2.49 3.76 -3.59
C SER A 139 1.50 2.64 -3.89
N ALA A 140 0.43 2.47 -3.10
CA ALA A 140 -0.62 1.49 -3.34
C ALA A 140 -1.49 1.91 -4.53
N TYR A 141 -1.96 3.15 -4.53
CA TYR A 141 -2.70 3.72 -5.66
C TYR A 141 -1.92 3.56 -6.97
N ARG A 142 -0.67 4.02 -6.99
CA ARG A 142 0.20 3.96 -8.17
C ARG A 142 0.47 2.55 -8.68
N ASN A 143 0.47 1.58 -7.78
CA ASN A 143 0.73 0.20 -8.15
C ASN A 143 -0.51 -0.56 -8.60
N LYS A 144 -1.70 -0.20 -8.09
CA LYS A 144 -2.92 -1.00 -8.23
C LYS A 144 -4.00 -0.37 -9.11
N LEU A 145 -4.05 0.96 -9.15
CA LEU A 145 -5.13 1.71 -9.76
C LEU A 145 -4.64 2.70 -10.81
N GLU A 146 -3.38 3.13 -10.75
CA GLU A 146 -2.77 3.91 -11.82
C GLU A 146 -2.30 3.01 -12.96
N LEU A 147 -2.77 3.27 -14.18
CA LEU A 147 -2.41 2.53 -15.38
C LEU A 147 -2.65 1.03 -15.18
N SER A 148 -3.85 0.69 -14.73
CA SER A 148 -4.23 -0.67 -14.33
C SER A 148 -4.04 -1.71 -15.46
N TYR A 149 -4.01 -1.29 -16.72
CA TYR A 149 -3.71 -2.16 -17.86
C TYR A 149 -2.27 -2.67 -17.89
N ALA A 150 -1.32 -1.89 -17.37
CA ALA A 150 0.10 -2.22 -17.38
C ALA A 150 0.51 -3.07 -16.15
N ALA A 151 -0.33 -3.12 -15.12
CA ALA A 151 -0.09 -3.91 -13.93
C ALA A 151 -0.60 -5.34 -14.09
N HIS A 152 0.17 -6.34 -13.65
CA HIS A 152 -0.18 -7.76 -13.78
C HIS A 152 -1.53 -8.13 -13.14
N ASP A 153 -1.96 -7.39 -12.11
CA ASP A 153 -3.22 -7.57 -11.39
C ASP A 153 -4.14 -6.35 -11.52
N GLY A 154 -3.82 -5.39 -12.37
CA GLY A 154 -4.58 -4.14 -12.42
C GLY A 154 -6.00 -4.33 -12.93
N GLU A 155 -6.27 -5.31 -13.81
CA GLU A 155 -7.64 -5.65 -14.21
C GLU A 155 -8.50 -6.12 -13.02
N TYR A 156 -7.91 -6.90 -12.10
CA TYR A 156 -8.59 -7.32 -10.87
C TYR A 156 -8.89 -6.10 -9.99
N PHE A 157 -7.90 -5.23 -9.76
CA PHE A 157 -8.10 -4.05 -8.92
C PHE A 157 -9.07 -3.03 -9.55
N TYR A 158 -9.04 -2.89 -10.87
CA TYR A 158 -9.99 -2.07 -11.58
C TYR A 158 -11.42 -2.59 -11.41
N LYS A 159 -11.66 -3.88 -11.67
CA LYS A 159 -13.00 -4.46 -11.53
C LYS A 159 -13.55 -4.36 -10.11
N ASN A 160 -12.75 -4.66 -9.10
CA ASN A 160 -13.20 -4.71 -7.71
C ASN A 160 -13.23 -3.35 -6.99
N TYR A 161 -12.43 -2.37 -7.46
CA TYR A 161 -12.32 -1.08 -6.80
C TYR A 161 -12.42 0.08 -7.80
N GLY A 162 -11.61 0.07 -8.85
CA GLY A 162 -11.52 1.18 -9.79
C GLY A 162 -12.85 1.56 -10.43
N SER A 163 -13.61 0.58 -10.92
CA SER A 163 -14.91 0.76 -11.55
C SER A 163 -15.94 1.37 -10.58
N LEU A 164 -15.96 0.90 -9.32
CA LEU A 164 -16.84 1.40 -8.27
C LEU A 164 -16.51 2.85 -7.91
N ILE A 165 -15.21 3.17 -7.82
CA ILE A 165 -14.74 4.53 -7.56
C ILE A 165 -15.17 5.45 -8.71
N VAL A 166 -14.90 5.05 -9.95
CA VAL A 166 -15.24 5.84 -11.14
C VAL A 166 -16.74 6.05 -11.25
N ASN A 167 -17.55 4.99 -11.15
CA ASN A 167 -19.01 5.08 -11.26
C ASN A 167 -19.65 5.94 -10.17
N LYS A 168 -19.00 6.08 -9.00
CA LYS A 168 -19.47 6.95 -7.92
C LYS A 168 -19.17 8.42 -8.17
N HIS A 169 -18.10 8.72 -8.89
CA HIS A 169 -17.58 10.08 -9.08
C HIS A 169 -17.88 10.67 -10.47
N ARG A 170 -18.19 9.83 -11.46
CA ARG A 170 -18.39 10.23 -12.85
C ARG A 170 -19.79 9.83 -13.31
N GLU A 171 -20.49 10.74 -13.96
CA GLU A 171 -21.84 10.53 -14.48
C GLU A 171 -21.81 9.74 -15.81
N MET A 172 -22.94 9.15 -16.21
CA MET A 172 -23.03 8.46 -17.52
C MET A 172 -22.73 9.39 -18.69
N GLU A 173 -23.03 10.69 -18.55
CA GLU A 173 -22.70 11.73 -19.54
C GLU A 173 -21.18 11.95 -19.63
N ASP A 174 -20.47 11.88 -18.51
CA ASP A 174 -19.01 11.89 -18.50
C ASP A 174 -18.49 10.66 -19.29
N VAL A 175 -19.04 9.46 -19.07
CA VAL A 175 -18.72 8.21 -19.80
C VAL A 175 -18.96 8.33 -21.30
N HIS A 176 -20.07 8.95 -21.72
CA HIS A 176 -20.36 9.18 -23.13
C HIS A 176 -19.42 10.21 -23.75
N LEU A 177 -19.10 11.31 -23.05
CA LEU A 177 -18.15 12.30 -23.56
C LEU A 177 -16.73 11.71 -23.68
N TYR A 178 -16.32 10.80 -22.79
CA TYR A 178 -15.04 10.10 -22.92
C TYR A 178 -14.95 9.31 -24.22
N LYS A 179 -16.00 8.54 -24.57
CA LYS A 179 -16.06 7.81 -25.85
C LYS A 179 -16.00 8.74 -27.06
N GLN A 180 -16.55 9.95 -26.95
CA GLN A 180 -16.44 10.97 -28.01
C GLN A 180 -15.03 11.56 -28.11
N ILE A 181 -14.35 11.81 -27.00
CA ILE A 181 -12.97 12.33 -26.98
C ILE A 181 -11.97 11.29 -27.45
N GLU A 182 -12.18 10.02 -27.09
CA GLU A 182 -11.38 8.89 -27.57
C GLU A 182 -11.34 8.85 -29.11
N ALA A 183 -12.49 9.07 -29.77
CA ALA A 183 -12.60 9.12 -31.23
C ALA A 183 -11.83 10.28 -31.88
N HIS A 184 -11.49 11.32 -31.11
CA HIS A 184 -10.79 12.53 -31.58
C HIS A 184 -9.48 12.79 -30.81
N TRP A 185 -8.90 11.74 -30.21
CA TRP A 185 -7.79 11.88 -29.27
C TRP A 185 -6.52 12.46 -29.91
N ASP A 186 -6.23 12.14 -31.17
CA ASP A 186 -5.00 12.62 -31.82
C ASP A 186 -5.07 14.13 -32.05
N ASP A 187 -6.21 14.65 -32.48
CA ASP A 187 -6.47 16.09 -32.60
C ASP A 187 -6.45 16.80 -31.24
N PHE A 188 -7.07 16.17 -30.24
CA PHE A 188 -7.11 16.66 -28.87
C PHE A 188 -5.70 16.73 -28.25
N SER A 189 -4.92 15.65 -28.34
CA SER A 189 -3.59 15.53 -27.73
C SER A 189 -2.59 16.47 -28.40
N ASN A 190 -2.61 16.62 -29.72
CA ASN A 190 -1.77 17.58 -30.45
C ASN A 190 -2.13 19.04 -30.09
N SER A 191 -3.43 19.35 -29.94
CA SER A 191 -3.90 20.65 -29.46
C SER A 191 -3.53 20.91 -27.99
N PHE A 192 -3.50 19.88 -27.16
CA PHE A 192 -3.14 19.97 -25.74
C PHE A 192 -1.63 20.14 -25.54
N LEU A 193 -0.81 19.39 -26.28
CA LEU A 193 0.65 19.44 -26.18
C LEU A 193 1.23 20.75 -26.71
N SER A 194 0.66 21.29 -27.79
CA SER A 194 1.03 22.61 -28.32
C SER A 194 0.75 23.76 -27.33
N VAL A 195 -0.17 23.58 -26.38
CA VAL A 195 -0.49 24.59 -25.35
C VAL A 195 0.28 24.37 -24.04
N SER A 196 0.73 23.16 -23.72
CA SER A 196 1.45 22.87 -22.46
C SER A 196 2.82 23.57 -22.32
N GLY A 197 3.33 24.21 -23.39
CA GLY A 197 4.47 25.13 -23.36
C GLY A 197 4.13 26.61 -23.13
N SER A 198 2.84 26.97 -23.08
CA SER A 198 2.32 28.34 -22.91
C SER A 198 1.61 28.48 -21.54
N LYS A 199 1.62 29.68 -20.96
CA LYS A 199 0.96 30.01 -19.66
C LYS A 199 -0.57 30.10 -19.76
N ASP A 200 -1.18 29.39 -20.72
CA ASP A 200 -2.60 29.50 -20.99
C ASP A 200 -3.43 28.65 -20.01
N ASN A 201 -4.57 29.19 -19.60
CA ASN A 201 -5.46 28.56 -18.64
C ASN A 201 -6.46 27.61 -19.34
N ALA A 202 -7.00 26.63 -18.60
CA ALA A 202 -7.86 25.55 -19.13
C ALA A 202 -9.08 26.04 -19.93
N ALA A 203 -9.52 27.28 -19.69
CA ALA A 203 -10.60 27.95 -20.41
C ALA A 203 -10.25 28.32 -21.87
N GLN A 204 -8.97 28.56 -22.19
CA GLN A 204 -8.54 28.91 -23.55
C GLN A 204 -8.34 27.68 -24.44
N ILE A 205 -7.97 26.55 -23.84
CA ILE A 205 -7.79 25.25 -24.54
C ILE A 205 -9.14 24.64 -24.93
N THR A 206 -10.13 24.74 -24.03
CA THR A 206 -11.51 24.29 -24.26
C THR A 206 -12.17 24.97 -25.46
N THR A 207 -11.89 26.25 -25.70
CA THR A 207 -12.40 26.99 -26.87
C THR A 207 -11.86 26.53 -28.22
N ARG A 208 -10.68 25.90 -28.29
CA ARG A 208 -10.04 25.51 -29.57
C ARG A 208 -10.46 24.13 -30.06
N VAL A 209 -10.90 23.25 -29.18
CA VAL A 209 -11.44 21.93 -29.55
C VAL A 209 -12.97 22.04 -29.52
N SER A 210 -13.56 22.53 -30.61
CA SER A 210 -15.02 22.76 -30.69
C SER A 210 -15.79 21.45 -30.71
N PHE A 211 -16.45 21.19 -29.59
CA PHE A 211 -17.27 20.03 -29.34
C PHE A 211 -18.70 20.56 -29.09
N LYS A 212 -19.66 20.30 -30.00
CA LYS A 212 -21.04 20.88 -29.96
C LYS A 212 -21.89 20.43 -28.75
N GLY A 213 -22.34 21.33 -27.87
CA GLY A 213 -23.39 21.06 -26.86
C GLY A 213 -23.34 21.96 -25.61
N ALA A 214 -24.49 22.28 -24.99
CA ALA A 214 -24.60 23.33 -23.96
C ALA A 214 -24.21 22.91 -22.51
N ASN A 215 -24.02 21.60 -22.24
CA ASN A 215 -23.56 21.08 -20.93
C ASN A 215 -22.07 20.65 -20.95
N ARG A 216 -21.37 20.92 -22.06
CA ARG A 216 -20.04 20.37 -22.38
C ARG A 216 -18.90 21.04 -21.62
N THR A 217 -19.02 22.32 -21.26
CA THR A 217 -17.94 23.08 -20.62
C THR A 217 -17.55 22.52 -19.25
N ASN A 218 -18.50 22.02 -18.45
CA ASN A 218 -18.23 21.41 -17.15
C ASN A 218 -17.54 20.04 -17.32
N ILE A 219 -18.05 19.20 -18.23
CA ILE A 219 -17.47 17.89 -18.50
C ILE A 219 -16.07 18.04 -19.12
N GLU A 220 -15.88 18.90 -20.12
CA GLU A 220 -14.57 19.20 -20.69
C GLU A 220 -13.59 19.68 -19.61
N GLN A 221 -13.99 20.57 -18.71
CA GLN A 221 -13.16 20.98 -17.57
C GLN A 221 -12.77 19.81 -16.66
N LYS A 222 -13.69 18.87 -16.37
CA LYS A 222 -13.36 17.63 -15.64
C LYS A 222 -12.32 16.79 -16.39
N ILE A 223 -12.50 16.63 -17.70
CA ILE A 223 -11.61 15.83 -18.57
C ILE A 223 -10.24 16.48 -18.68
N PHE A 224 -10.18 17.79 -18.93
CA PHE A 224 -8.94 18.57 -18.89
C PHE A 224 -8.25 18.47 -17.53
N GLY A 225 -9.01 18.45 -16.43
CA GLY A 225 -8.48 18.19 -15.09
C GLY A 225 -7.81 16.81 -14.98
N ILE A 226 -8.46 15.76 -15.49
CA ILE A 226 -7.92 14.38 -15.51
C ILE A 226 -6.67 14.29 -16.40
N LEU A 227 -6.66 14.95 -17.55
CA LEU A 227 -5.54 14.87 -18.50
C LEU A 227 -4.35 15.72 -18.06
N LYS A 228 -4.59 16.91 -17.51
CA LYS A 228 -3.56 17.72 -16.85
C LYS A 228 -2.97 16.99 -15.64
N TRP A 229 -3.81 16.27 -14.88
CA TRP A 229 -3.37 15.38 -13.80
C TRP A 229 -2.43 14.28 -14.33
N LYS A 230 -2.81 13.59 -15.42
CA LYS A 230 -1.96 12.56 -16.03
C LYS A 230 -0.67 13.12 -16.61
N GLN A 231 -0.69 14.28 -17.27
CA GLN A 231 0.50 14.91 -17.82
C GLN A 231 1.49 15.41 -16.74
N GLY A 232 1.00 15.94 -15.62
CA GLY A 232 1.86 16.40 -14.52
C GLY A 232 2.54 15.28 -13.72
N ILE A 233 2.11 14.04 -13.93
CA ILE A 233 2.57 12.85 -13.19
C ILE A 233 3.33 11.88 -14.11
N LEU A 234 2.89 11.77 -15.37
CA LEU A 234 3.53 11.01 -16.43
C LEU A 234 4.42 11.98 -17.19
N ASP A 235 5.70 12.01 -16.81
CA ASP A 235 6.76 12.73 -17.51
C ASP A 235 6.54 12.62 -19.03
N SER A 236 6.60 13.76 -19.74
CA SER A 236 5.97 14.03 -21.06
C SER A 236 6.46 13.17 -22.24
N LYS A 237 7.16 12.07 -21.99
CA LYS A 237 7.59 11.06 -22.96
C LYS A 237 6.68 9.82 -23.03
N LYS A 238 5.75 9.62 -22.09
CA LYS A 238 4.95 8.37 -22.00
C LYS A 238 3.44 8.51 -22.23
N LEU A 239 2.89 9.73 -22.32
CA LEU A 239 1.45 9.91 -22.50
C LEU A 239 0.95 9.30 -23.82
N HIS A 240 1.75 9.39 -24.89
CA HIS A 240 1.43 8.82 -26.20
C HIS A 240 1.50 7.29 -26.26
N GLU A 241 2.14 6.64 -25.29
CA GLU A 241 2.30 5.19 -25.23
C GLU A 241 1.15 4.50 -24.46
N ILE A 242 0.30 5.28 -23.80
CA ILE A 242 -0.82 4.75 -23.01
C ILE A 242 -2.03 4.56 -23.93
N PRO A 243 -2.62 3.35 -23.99
CA PRO A 243 -3.83 3.15 -24.77
C PRO A 243 -4.96 4.01 -24.18
N LYS A 244 -5.63 4.74 -25.08
CA LYS A 244 -6.53 5.87 -24.80
C LYS A 244 -7.70 5.45 -23.91
N GLU A 245 -8.17 4.23 -24.11
CA GLU A 245 -9.25 3.61 -23.34
C GLU A 245 -8.94 3.53 -21.83
N TYR A 246 -7.66 3.47 -21.44
CA TYR A 246 -7.26 3.36 -20.03
C TYR A 246 -7.01 4.71 -19.34
N LEU A 247 -6.88 5.79 -20.11
CA LEU A 247 -6.71 7.12 -19.52
C LEU A 247 -7.97 7.51 -18.73
N PHE A 248 -9.15 7.15 -19.23
CA PHE A 248 -10.42 7.46 -18.58
C PHE A 248 -11.00 6.30 -17.82
N ARG A 249 -10.44 5.09 -17.98
CA ARG A 249 -10.86 3.94 -17.21
C ARG A 249 -10.50 4.08 -15.74
N ASP A 250 -9.27 4.46 -15.43
CA ASP A 250 -8.76 4.39 -14.07
C ASP A 250 -9.24 5.55 -13.18
N PRO A 251 -9.48 5.32 -11.87
CA PRO A 251 -9.77 6.39 -10.93
C PRO A 251 -8.54 7.30 -10.76
N THR A 252 -8.76 8.59 -10.59
CA THR A 252 -7.73 9.55 -10.18
C THR A 252 -7.38 9.37 -8.70
N PHE A 253 -6.24 9.92 -8.27
CA PHE A 253 -5.85 9.85 -6.87
C PHE A 253 -6.84 10.53 -5.91
N PRO A 254 -7.39 11.73 -6.20
CA PRO A 254 -8.44 12.33 -5.37
C PRO A 254 -9.70 11.46 -5.25
N GLU A 255 -10.19 10.87 -6.35
CA GLU A 255 -11.35 9.96 -6.32
C GLU A 255 -11.06 8.74 -5.44
N PHE A 256 -9.87 8.15 -5.57
CA PHE A 256 -9.42 7.06 -4.69
C PHE A 256 -9.38 7.48 -3.21
N VAL A 257 -8.88 8.67 -2.90
CA VAL A 257 -8.83 9.18 -1.52
C VAL A 257 -10.23 9.41 -0.97
N GLN A 258 -11.18 9.92 -1.77
CA GLN A 258 -12.57 10.06 -1.34
C GLN A 258 -13.21 8.69 -1.04
N TYR A 259 -12.90 7.67 -1.86
CA TYR A 259 -13.29 6.29 -1.58
C TYR A 259 -12.74 5.80 -0.24
N LEU A 260 -11.46 6.04 0.06
CA LEU A 260 -10.89 5.71 1.38
C LEU A 260 -11.64 6.44 2.50
N LEU A 261 -11.83 7.76 2.39
CA LEU A 261 -12.51 8.55 3.41
C LEU A 261 -13.94 8.03 3.68
N ALA A 262 -14.65 7.59 2.64
CA ALA A 262 -16.01 7.06 2.72
C ALA A 262 -16.10 5.59 3.17
N THR A 263 -14.99 4.86 3.25
CA THR A 263 -14.97 3.42 3.53
C THR A 263 -14.40 3.16 4.93
N ASP A 264 -14.96 2.21 5.68
CA ASP A 264 -14.40 1.80 6.96
C ASP A 264 -12.99 1.17 6.75
N ILE A 265 -12.03 1.50 7.62
CA ILE A 265 -10.67 0.96 7.56
C ILE A 265 -10.64 -0.56 7.70
N GLU A 266 -11.63 -1.18 8.34
CA GLU A 266 -11.77 -2.64 8.45
C GLU A 266 -12.07 -3.29 7.09
N LYS A 267 -12.77 -2.57 6.22
CA LYS A 267 -13.14 -3.01 4.86
C LYS A 267 -12.06 -2.73 3.82
N TYR A 268 -10.95 -2.10 4.20
CA TYR A 268 -9.86 -1.83 3.28
C TYR A 268 -9.17 -3.10 2.81
N ASP A 269 -8.75 -3.08 1.55
CA ASP A 269 -7.79 -4.03 0.97
C ASP A 269 -6.45 -3.96 1.72
N GLU A 270 -5.73 -5.08 1.79
CA GLU A 270 -4.42 -5.14 2.45
C GLU A 270 -3.40 -4.12 1.89
N HIS A 271 -3.54 -3.67 0.65
CA HIS A 271 -2.63 -2.71 0.04
C HIS A 271 -2.71 -1.31 0.64
N TRP A 272 -3.87 -0.91 1.16
CA TRP A 272 -4.09 0.40 1.79
C TRP A 272 -4.70 0.32 3.20
N LYS A 273 -4.96 -0.87 3.76
CA LYS A 273 -5.33 -1.06 5.17
C LYS A 273 -4.23 -0.56 6.11
N PRO A 274 -4.53 0.22 7.17
CA PRO A 274 -3.53 0.62 8.17
C PRO A 274 -2.69 -0.56 8.67
N ILE A 275 -1.38 -0.36 8.82
CA ILE A 275 -0.42 -1.41 9.17
C ILE A 275 -0.76 -2.00 10.54
N TYR A 276 -1.10 -1.15 11.51
CA TYR A 276 -1.45 -1.60 12.86
C TYR A 276 -2.61 -2.61 12.86
N LEU A 277 -3.59 -2.38 11.97
CA LEU A 277 -4.77 -3.20 11.83
C LEU A 277 -4.49 -4.46 11.03
N TYR A 278 -3.77 -4.33 9.90
CA TYR A 278 -3.42 -5.46 9.05
C TYR A 278 -2.51 -6.48 9.74
N CYS A 279 -1.48 -6.01 10.43
CA CYS A 279 -0.50 -6.85 11.12
C CYS A 279 -0.88 -7.15 12.58
N HIS A 280 -2.05 -6.71 13.06
CA HIS A 280 -2.46 -6.90 14.46
C HIS A 280 -1.38 -6.46 15.47
N VAL A 281 -0.77 -5.30 15.24
CA VAL A 281 0.44 -4.84 15.93
C VAL A 281 0.26 -4.74 17.44
N CYS A 282 -0.96 -4.49 17.91
CA CYS A 282 -1.28 -4.42 19.33
C CYS A 282 -1.66 -5.78 19.96
N GLN A 283 -1.82 -6.84 19.15
CA GLN A 283 -2.09 -8.21 19.60
C GLN A 283 -0.87 -9.13 19.44
N VAL A 284 0.02 -8.80 18.51
CA VAL A 284 1.25 -9.53 18.19
C VAL A 284 2.46 -8.73 18.65
N ARG A 285 3.21 -9.27 19.61
CA ARG A 285 4.47 -8.67 20.07
C ARG A 285 5.59 -8.99 19.10
N TYR A 286 5.74 -8.17 18.06
CA TYR A 286 6.86 -8.27 17.13
C TYR A 286 8.20 -8.10 17.86
N LYS A 287 9.20 -8.91 17.50
CA LYS A 287 10.57 -8.79 18.04
C LYS A 287 11.38 -7.72 17.33
N TYR A 288 11.06 -7.41 16.07
CA TYR A 288 11.81 -6.46 15.25
C TYR A 288 10.86 -5.63 14.38
N ILE A 289 11.07 -4.32 14.32
CA ILE A 289 10.40 -3.42 13.37
C ILE A 289 11.45 -2.68 12.57
N ILE A 290 11.39 -2.82 11.25
CA ILE A 290 12.28 -2.17 10.28
C ILE A 290 11.57 -0.97 9.67
N SER A 291 12.28 0.14 9.51
CA SER A 291 11.82 1.35 8.85
C SER A 291 12.20 1.32 7.37
N TYR A 292 11.23 1.54 6.49
CA TYR A 292 11.47 1.62 5.06
C TYR A 292 12.33 2.84 4.69
N GLU A 293 12.28 3.90 5.49
CA GLU A 293 13.09 5.10 5.29
C GLU A 293 14.59 4.81 5.46
N ASN A 294 14.96 3.78 6.23
CA ASN A 294 16.35 3.32 6.44
C ASN A 294 16.55 1.88 5.93
N LEU A 295 15.81 1.48 4.89
CA LEU A 295 15.64 0.07 4.53
C LEU A 295 16.97 -0.66 4.30
N GLN A 296 17.92 -0.06 3.58
CA GLN A 296 19.18 -0.73 3.23
C GLN A 296 19.99 -1.12 4.48
N ASP A 297 20.22 -0.16 5.38
CA ASP A 297 21.05 -0.38 6.57
C ASP A 297 20.36 -1.30 7.58
N GLU A 298 19.07 -1.06 7.83
CA GLU A 298 18.32 -1.84 8.82
C GLU A 298 18.08 -3.28 8.38
N VAL A 299 17.81 -3.52 7.10
CA VAL A 299 17.68 -4.87 6.55
C VAL A 299 19.02 -5.61 6.59
N SER A 300 20.12 -4.93 6.25
CA SER A 300 21.46 -5.52 6.31
C SER A 300 21.83 -5.95 7.73
N ALA A 301 21.59 -5.07 8.71
CA ALA A 301 21.80 -5.39 10.12
C ALA A 301 20.91 -6.56 10.59
N PHE A 302 19.64 -6.57 10.17
CA PHE A 302 18.69 -7.63 10.53
C PHE A 302 19.07 -8.99 9.94
N ILE A 303 19.42 -9.06 8.66
CA ILE A 303 19.85 -10.31 8.01
C ILE A 303 21.12 -10.86 8.66
N LYS A 304 22.12 -10.00 8.91
CA LYS A 304 23.35 -10.39 9.60
C LYS A 304 23.03 -11.02 10.96
N HIS A 305 22.17 -10.37 11.73
CA HIS A 305 21.72 -10.88 13.03
C HIS A 305 21.01 -12.24 12.93
N LEU A 306 20.07 -12.41 11.99
CA LEU A 306 19.36 -13.68 11.81
C LEU A 306 20.26 -14.82 11.31
N LYS A 307 21.31 -14.52 10.53
CA LYS A 307 22.33 -15.50 10.12
C LYS A 307 23.16 -15.98 11.32
N VAL A 308 23.57 -15.07 12.20
CA VAL A 308 24.29 -15.41 13.44
C VAL A 308 23.44 -16.29 14.35
N GLN A 309 22.12 -16.05 14.40
CA GLN A 309 21.19 -16.87 15.17
C GLN A 309 20.84 -18.23 14.51
N GLY A 310 21.37 -18.53 13.33
CA GLY A 310 21.04 -19.74 12.59
C GLY A 310 19.60 -19.77 12.04
N ILE A 311 18.89 -18.64 12.06
CA ILE A 311 17.52 -18.54 11.55
C ILE A 311 17.54 -18.45 10.02
N LEU A 312 18.44 -17.64 9.45
CA LEU A 312 18.63 -17.56 8.01
C LEU A 312 19.88 -18.31 7.58
N ALA A 313 19.82 -18.97 6.42
CA ALA A 313 20.97 -19.60 5.81
C ALA A 313 22.06 -18.57 5.48
N GLN A 314 23.33 -18.98 5.55
CA GLN A 314 24.47 -18.07 5.26
C GLN A 314 24.41 -17.49 3.83
N LYS A 315 23.88 -18.26 2.87
CA LYS A 315 23.67 -17.83 1.49
C LYS A 315 22.47 -16.90 1.27
N PHE A 316 21.63 -16.67 2.29
CA PHE A 316 20.45 -15.81 2.14
C PHE A 316 20.86 -14.38 1.76
N CYS A 317 20.24 -13.85 0.70
CA CYS A 317 20.42 -12.48 0.25
C CYS A 317 19.08 -11.91 -0.23
N LEU A 318 18.93 -10.58 -0.19
CA LEU A 318 17.82 -9.87 -0.82
C LEU A 318 18.34 -9.19 -2.07
N SER A 319 17.58 -9.26 -3.17
CA SER A 319 17.86 -8.43 -4.33
C SER A 319 17.36 -7.01 -4.14
N ASN A 320 18.17 -6.04 -4.57
CA ASN A 320 17.88 -4.60 -4.52
C ASN A 320 16.86 -4.15 -5.57
N GLU A 321 16.24 -5.07 -6.32
CA GLU A 321 15.48 -4.78 -7.54
C GLU A 321 14.11 -4.09 -7.33
N ASN A 322 13.65 -3.88 -6.09
CA ASN A 322 12.33 -3.28 -5.84
C ASN A 322 12.40 -2.05 -4.93
N GLN A 323 13.33 -1.12 -5.20
CA GLN A 323 13.13 0.25 -4.73
C GLN A 323 11.79 0.74 -5.30
N SER A 324 10.90 1.18 -4.41
CA SER A 324 9.60 1.72 -4.82
C SER A 324 9.86 2.91 -5.75
N GLY A 325 9.36 2.86 -6.99
CA GLY A 325 9.41 4.02 -7.91
C GLY A 325 8.60 5.24 -7.42
N THR A 326 8.16 5.24 -6.15
CA THR A 326 7.43 6.32 -5.48
C THR A 326 8.38 7.01 -4.51
N SER A 327 9.11 8.01 -5.01
CA SER A 327 9.98 8.89 -4.23
C SER A 327 9.15 9.87 -3.38
N ALA A 328 9.81 10.59 -2.46
CA ALA A 328 9.18 11.64 -1.66
C ALA A 328 8.55 12.75 -2.54
N ASP A 329 9.25 13.17 -3.60
CA ASP A 329 8.74 14.18 -4.54
C ASP A 329 7.47 13.72 -5.24
N VAL A 330 7.44 12.44 -5.64
CA VAL A 330 6.24 11.84 -6.22
C VAL A 330 5.10 11.90 -5.20
N VAL A 331 5.33 11.47 -3.96
CA VAL A 331 4.30 11.53 -2.91
C VAL A 331 3.79 12.94 -2.71
N GLN A 332 4.68 13.94 -2.63
CA GLN A 332 4.29 15.33 -2.49
C GLN A 332 3.41 15.80 -3.65
N ARG A 333 3.73 15.41 -4.89
CA ARG A 333 2.90 15.71 -6.07
C ARG A 333 1.50 15.11 -5.99
N TYR A 334 1.33 13.89 -5.47
CA TYR A 334 -0.02 13.32 -5.30
C TYR A 334 -0.78 13.99 -4.16
N LEU A 335 -0.12 14.26 -3.03
CA LEU A 335 -0.77 14.88 -1.88
C LEU A 335 -1.14 16.35 -2.11
N SER A 336 -0.44 17.05 -3.02
CA SER A 336 -0.79 18.43 -3.40
C SER A 336 -2.12 18.52 -4.17
N LEU A 337 -2.58 17.42 -4.78
CA LEU A 337 -3.88 17.34 -5.46
C LEU A 337 -5.07 17.38 -4.51
N LEU A 338 -4.83 17.15 -3.22
CA LEU A 338 -5.88 17.12 -2.20
C LEU A 338 -6.02 18.49 -1.56
N SER A 339 -7.23 18.85 -1.12
CA SER A 339 -7.38 20.02 -0.24
C SER A 339 -6.69 19.77 1.11
N ALA A 340 -6.35 20.84 1.83
CA ALA A 340 -5.78 20.73 3.17
C ALA A 340 -6.68 19.90 4.11
N GLU A 341 -8.00 20.09 4.00
CA GLU A 341 -8.99 19.35 4.76
C GLU A 341 -9.02 17.86 4.39
N THR A 342 -8.99 17.53 3.10
CA THR A 342 -8.92 16.14 2.64
C THR A 342 -7.64 15.45 3.12
N ARG A 343 -6.48 16.15 3.08
CA ARG A 343 -5.23 15.63 3.64
C ARG A 343 -5.32 15.38 5.15
N ARG A 344 -5.94 16.31 5.88
CA ARG A 344 -6.14 16.18 7.34
C ARG A 344 -7.01 14.97 7.67
N LYS A 345 -8.15 14.80 7.00
CA LYS A 345 -9.03 13.62 7.17
C LYS A 345 -8.31 12.32 6.78
N LEU A 346 -7.50 12.35 5.73
CA LEU A 346 -6.70 11.18 5.35
C LEU A 346 -5.63 10.86 6.40
N LYS A 347 -4.92 11.86 6.95
CA LYS A 347 -4.00 11.64 8.09
C LYS A 347 -4.74 11.02 9.28
N GLN A 348 -5.96 11.47 9.59
CA GLN A 348 -6.78 10.91 10.67
C GLN A 348 -7.14 9.43 10.45
N LYS A 349 -7.48 9.01 9.22
CA LYS A 349 -7.72 7.59 8.89
C LYS A 349 -6.53 6.68 9.24
N TYR A 350 -5.31 7.22 9.20
CA TYR A 350 -4.07 6.49 9.49
C TYR A 350 -3.38 6.97 10.77
N GLU A 351 -4.05 7.77 11.62
CA GLU A 351 -3.45 8.42 12.80
C GLU A 351 -2.71 7.41 13.68
N ARG A 352 -3.27 6.21 13.80
CA ARG A 352 -2.67 5.19 14.65
C ARG A 352 -1.36 4.64 14.10
N ASP A 353 -1.21 4.51 12.78
CA ASP A 353 0.10 4.17 12.19
C ASP A 353 1.11 5.31 12.40
N PHE A 354 0.67 6.57 12.25
CA PHE A 354 1.52 7.74 12.50
C PHE A 354 2.08 7.75 13.93
N ASP A 355 1.21 7.52 14.90
CA ASP A 355 1.57 7.49 16.32
C ASP A 355 2.42 6.27 16.69
N LEU A 356 2.02 5.07 16.27
CA LEU A 356 2.73 3.84 16.63
C LEU A 356 4.14 3.78 16.06
N PHE A 357 4.35 4.25 14.83
CA PHE A 357 5.63 4.12 14.14
C PHE A 357 6.48 5.39 14.15
N GLY A 358 6.06 6.43 14.87
CA GLY A 358 6.85 7.64 15.08
C GLY A 358 6.95 8.55 13.85
N TYR A 359 5.88 8.63 13.05
CA TYR A 359 5.78 9.56 11.92
C TYR A 359 5.03 10.86 12.26
N THR A 360 4.75 11.10 13.55
CA THR A 360 3.78 12.09 14.04
C THR A 360 4.17 13.54 13.78
#